data_AF-A0A1X7HIS7-F1
#
_entry.id   AF-A0A1X7HIS7-F1
#
_cell.length_a   1.000
_cell.length_b   1.000
_cell.length_c   1.000
_cell.angle_alpha   90.00
_cell.angle_beta   90.00
_cell.angle_gamma   90.00
#
_symmetry.space_group_name_H-M   'P 1'
#
loop_
_entity.id
_entity.type
_entity.pdbx_description
1 polymer ?
#
loop_
_entity_poly.entity_id
_entity_poly.type
_entity_poly.pdbx_seq_one_letter_code
_entity_poly.pdbx_strand_id
1 'polypeptide(L)'
;MDTIVEIHVPLREAPGTPEGSYAFPWIDQVEDFLAEQEEAEVHDEGEEYGEAYVFFITGAAEADLLAVASRVATIPGIPSGVFAMVTNGEAEKIGLGRRVELPLGQSSTAPVGDAPPARRLPTSRTGTDFQDHGVLDAP
;
A
#
# COMPACT_ATOMS: atom_id res chain seq x y z
N MET A 1 -15.73 8.73 26.81
CA MET A 1 -15.32 9.45 25.59
C MET A 1 -14.95 8.39 24.61
N ASP A 2 -15.73 8.33 23.54
CA ASP A 2 -15.59 7.32 22.50
C ASP A 2 -14.47 7.75 21.55
N THR A 3 -13.67 6.78 21.13
CA THR A 3 -12.56 7.01 20.20
C THR A 3 -13.11 6.95 18.79
N ILE A 4 -12.86 7.99 18.00
CA ILE A 4 -13.23 8.03 16.59
C ILE A 4 -11.96 7.90 15.77
N VAL A 5 -12.00 7.02 14.77
CA VAL A 5 -10.95 6.91 13.76
C VAL A 5 -11.50 7.44 12.44
N GLU A 6 -10.87 8.50 11.95
CA GLU A 6 -11.13 9.06 10.63
C GLU A 6 -10.19 8.37 9.63
N ILE A 7 -10.71 7.70 8.60
CA ILE A 7 -9.93 7.03 7.56
C ILE A 7 -9.89 7.95 6.34
N HIS A 8 -8.74 8.55 6.09
CA HIS A 8 -8.53 9.47 4.97
C HIS A 8 -7.99 8.69 3.77
N VAL A 9 -8.81 8.55 2.73
CA VAL A 9 -8.47 7.89 1.47
C VAL A 9 -8.30 8.95 0.38
N PRO A 10 -7.13 9.07 -0.28
CA PRO A 10 -6.94 10.08 -1.33
C PRO A 10 -7.94 9.95 -2.47
N LEU A 11 -8.54 11.06 -2.92
CA LEU A 11 -9.44 11.11 -4.08
C LEU A 11 -8.64 10.96 -5.39
N ARG A 12 -8.17 9.74 -5.66
CA ARG A 12 -7.55 9.37 -6.93
C ARG A 12 -8.49 8.49 -7.72
N GLU A 13 -8.66 8.85 -8.98
CA GLU A 13 -9.41 8.05 -9.95
C GLU A 13 -8.78 6.66 -10.06
N ALA A 14 -9.62 5.63 -10.08
CA ALA A 14 -9.12 4.28 -10.30
C ALA A 14 -8.48 4.19 -11.71
N PRO A 15 -7.27 3.61 -11.84
CA PRO A 15 -6.62 3.51 -13.14
C PRO A 15 -7.45 2.67 -14.09
N GLY A 16 -7.82 3.25 -15.24
CA GLY A 16 -8.64 2.58 -16.25
C GLY A 16 -10.15 2.79 -16.12
N THR A 17 -10.62 3.70 -15.26
CA THR A 17 -12.02 4.12 -15.25
C THR A 17 -12.41 4.72 -16.61
N PRO A 18 -13.44 4.18 -17.29
CA PRO A 18 -13.92 4.75 -18.55
C PRO A 18 -14.46 6.17 -18.34
N GLU A 19 -14.26 7.05 -19.32
CA GLU A 19 -14.84 8.39 -19.31
C GLU A 19 -16.37 8.32 -19.14
N GLY A 20 -16.90 9.02 -18.14
CA GLY A 20 -18.33 9.03 -17.81
C GLY A 20 -18.79 7.91 -16.86
N SER A 21 -17.88 7.03 -16.41
CA SER A 21 -18.15 6.11 -15.30
C SER A 21 -17.91 6.78 -13.95
N TYR A 22 -18.50 6.23 -12.88
CA TYR A 22 -18.27 6.72 -11.53
C TYR A 22 -16.77 6.67 -11.20
N ALA A 23 -16.18 7.82 -10.88
CA ALA A 23 -14.72 8.00 -10.78
C ALA A 23 -14.12 7.32 -9.54
N PHE A 24 -14.94 7.06 -8.52
CA PHE A 24 -14.50 6.61 -7.20
C PHE A 24 -15.27 5.35 -6.74
N PRO A 25 -15.30 4.25 -7.51
CA PRO A 25 -16.05 3.04 -7.16
C PRO A 25 -15.54 2.36 -5.89
N TRP A 26 -14.35 2.75 -5.42
CA TRP A 26 -13.78 2.31 -4.17
C TRP A 26 -14.51 2.91 -2.96
N ILE A 27 -15.25 4.02 -3.09
CA ILE A 27 -16.01 4.60 -1.98
C ILE A 27 -17.08 3.62 -1.53
N ASP A 28 -17.95 3.17 -2.44
CA ASP A 28 -19.00 2.18 -2.14
C ASP A 28 -18.40 0.88 -1.58
N GLN A 29 -17.22 0.48 -2.08
CA GLN A 29 -16.52 -0.72 -1.62
C GLN A 29 -16.04 -0.60 -0.17
N VAL A 30 -15.59 0.59 0.25
CA VAL A 30 -15.21 0.84 1.65
C VAL A 30 -16.45 0.90 2.52
N GLU A 31 -17.52 1.56 2.08
CA GLU A 31 -18.78 1.64 2.83
C GLU A 31 -19.36 0.24 3.08
N ASP A 32 -19.41 -0.61 2.05
CA ASP A 32 -19.86 -1.99 2.16
C ASP A 32 -18.98 -2.78 3.13
N PHE A 33 -17.65 -2.69 2.99
CA PHE A 33 -16.71 -3.37 3.88
C PHE A 33 -16.88 -2.94 5.35
N LEU A 34 -17.06 -1.64 5.60
CA LEU A 34 -17.24 -1.09 6.95
C LEU A 34 -18.58 -1.51 7.55
N ALA A 35 -19.64 -1.57 6.74
CA ALA A 35 -20.96 -2.05 7.18
C ALA A 35 -20.96 -3.54 7.56
N GLU A 36 -20.03 -4.33 7.01
CA GLU A 36 -19.85 -5.75 7.35
C GLU A 36 -18.98 -5.99 8.61
N GLN A 37 -18.32 -4.98 9.17
CA GLN A 37 -17.48 -5.19 10.35
C GLN A 37 -18.32 -5.31 11.63
N GLU A 38 -18.06 -6.34 12.43
CA GLU A 38 -18.67 -6.48 13.76
C GLU A 38 -17.88 -5.69 14.82
N GLU A 39 -16.57 -5.51 14.59
CA GLU A 39 -15.68 -4.81 15.51
C GLU A 39 -15.80 -3.28 15.47
N ALA A 40 -16.38 -2.70 14.41
CA ALA A 40 -16.41 -1.25 14.22
C ALA A 40 -17.77 -0.79 13.72
N GLU A 41 -18.21 0.37 14.19
CA GLU A 41 -19.45 1.01 13.79
C GLU A 41 -19.15 2.27 12.99
N VAL A 42 -19.90 2.50 11.90
CA VAL A 42 -19.82 3.76 11.15
C VAL A 42 -20.40 4.87 12.02
N HIS A 43 -19.58 5.87 12.34
CA HIS A 43 -19.96 6.97 13.23
C HIS A 43 -20.84 8.01 12.53
N ASP A 44 -20.44 8.40 11.32
CA ASP A 44 -21.06 9.44 10.49
C ASP A 44 -20.92 9.08 9.01
N GLU A 45 -21.72 9.72 8.18
CA GLU A 45 -21.62 9.62 6.72
C GLU A 45 -20.24 10.10 6.24
N GLY A 46 -19.64 9.37 5.30
CA GLY A 46 -18.36 9.75 4.74
C GLY A 46 -18.47 11.06 3.96
N GLU A 47 -17.42 11.88 4.01
CA GLU A 47 -17.39 13.18 3.31
C GLU A 47 -16.06 13.48 2.64
N GLU A 48 -16.10 14.31 1.61
CA GLU A 48 -14.91 14.83 0.94
C GLU A 48 -14.26 15.93 1.80
N TYR A 49 -13.01 15.70 2.20
CA TYR A 49 -12.20 16.65 2.95
C TYR A 49 -10.90 16.96 2.18
N GLY A 50 -10.92 18.08 1.45
CA GLY A 50 -9.78 18.52 0.65
C GLY A 50 -9.53 17.62 -0.56
N GLU A 51 -8.46 16.82 -0.52
CA GLU A 51 -8.05 15.89 -1.59
C GLU A 51 -8.28 14.42 -1.18
N ALA A 52 -9.05 14.19 -0.13
CA ALA A 52 -9.36 12.86 0.40
C ALA A 52 -10.86 12.72 0.68
N TYR A 53 -11.33 11.48 0.63
CA TYR A 53 -12.61 11.09 1.19
C TYR A 53 -12.37 10.48 2.57
N VAL A 54 -13.17 10.89 3.55
CA VAL A 54 -12.98 10.56 4.96
C VAL A 54 -14.14 9.71 5.44
N PHE A 55 -13.82 8.55 6.03
CA PHE A 55 -14.79 7.68 6.70
C PHE A 55 -14.60 7.74 8.21
N PHE A 56 -15.67 7.67 8.99
CA PHE A 56 -15.61 7.76 10.45
C PHE A 56 -16.05 6.44 11.08
N ILE A 57 -15.19 5.83 11.89
CA ILE A 57 -15.51 4.60 12.62
C ILE A 57 -15.31 4.77 14.13
N THR A 58 -16.16 4.10 14.91
CA THR A 58 -16.19 4.10 16.39
C THR A 58 -16.68 2.76 16.92
N GLY A 59 -17.01 2.66 18.21
CA GLY A 59 -17.64 1.49 18.82
C GLY A 59 -16.68 0.48 19.45
N ALA A 60 -15.37 0.62 19.22
CA ALA A 60 -14.36 -0.25 19.79
C ALA A 60 -13.11 0.49 20.29
N ALA A 61 -12.15 -0.27 20.80
CA ALA A 61 -10.88 0.27 21.22
C ALA A 61 -10.07 0.79 20.02
N GLU A 62 -9.24 1.81 20.25
CA GLU A 62 -8.37 2.42 19.22
C GLU A 62 -7.62 1.36 18.39
N ALA A 63 -7.10 0.31 19.04
CA ALA A 63 -6.34 -0.74 18.37
C ALA A 63 -7.18 -1.54 17.37
N ASP A 64 -8.43 -1.86 17.72
CA ASP A 64 -9.35 -2.61 16.86
C ASP A 64 -9.83 -1.74 15.69
N LEU A 65 -10.17 -0.47 15.95
CA LEU A 65 -10.55 0.49 14.91
C LEU A 65 -9.40 0.73 13.93
N LEU A 66 -8.17 0.90 14.43
CA LEU A 66 -6.99 1.03 13.57
C LEU A 66 -6.70 -0.24 12.77
N ALA A 67 -6.99 -1.42 13.32
CA ALA A 67 -6.87 -2.67 12.57
C ALA A 67 -7.90 -2.74 11.42
N VAL A 68 -9.15 -2.33 11.66
CA VAL A 68 -10.18 -2.21 10.61
C VAL A 68 -9.76 -1.20 9.55
N ALA A 69 -9.30 -0.01 9.96
CA ALA A 69 -8.80 1.01 9.04
C ALA A 69 -7.60 0.51 8.22
N SER A 70 -6.72 -0.29 8.82
CA SER A 70 -5.62 -0.93 8.11
C SER A 70 -6.10 -1.92 7.05
N ARG A 71 -7.19 -2.67 7.30
CA ARG A 71 -7.78 -3.57 6.31
C ARG A 71 -8.33 -2.78 5.13
N VAL A 72 -8.98 -1.63 5.37
CA VAL A 72 -9.45 -0.72 4.31
C VAL A 72 -8.31 -0.33 3.35
N ALA A 73 -7.15 0.06 3.89
CA ALA A 73 -5.98 0.41 3.07
C ALA A 73 -5.40 -0.76 2.24
N THR A 74 -5.82 -2.01 2.51
CA THR A 74 -5.41 -3.20 1.76
C THR A 74 -6.44 -3.68 0.74
N ILE A 75 -7.62 -3.04 0.67
CA ILE A 75 -8.65 -3.41 -0.30
C ILE A 75 -8.16 -3.15 -1.73
N PRO A 76 -8.31 -4.12 -2.65
CA PRO A 76 -7.88 -3.95 -4.04
C PRO A 76 -8.69 -2.85 -4.73
N GLY A 77 -8.00 -1.83 -5.23
CA GLY A 77 -8.61 -0.66 -5.87
C GLY A 77 -8.53 0.61 -5.03
N ILE A 78 -8.17 0.50 -3.76
CA ILE A 78 -7.94 1.66 -2.90
C ILE A 78 -6.63 2.37 -3.26
N PRO A 79 -6.65 3.70 -3.38
CA PRO A 79 -5.45 4.48 -3.70
C PRO A 79 -4.44 4.48 -2.56
N SER A 80 -3.15 4.50 -2.92
CA SER A 80 -2.06 4.58 -1.96
C SER A 80 -2.00 5.94 -1.26
N GLY A 81 -1.52 5.94 -0.02
CA GLY A 81 -1.44 7.15 0.82
C GLY A 81 -2.58 7.29 1.81
N VAL A 82 -3.31 6.20 2.09
CA VAL A 82 -4.34 6.14 3.14
C VAL A 82 -3.70 6.37 4.51
N PHE A 83 -4.35 7.17 5.34
CA PHE A 83 -3.95 7.37 6.73
C PHE A 83 -5.18 7.46 7.63
N ALA A 84 -5.00 7.10 8.89
CA ALA A 84 -6.00 7.31 9.92
C ALA A 84 -5.68 8.56 10.74
N MET A 85 -6.70 9.25 11.22
CA MET A 85 -6.61 10.23 12.29
C MET A 85 -7.40 9.70 13.48
N VAL A 86 -6.73 9.51 14.61
CA VAL A 86 -7.39 9.09 15.86
C VAL A 86 -7.79 10.33 16.63
N THR A 87 -9.09 10.54 16.79
CA THR A 87 -9.67 11.68 17.48
C THR A 87 -10.60 11.22 18.60
N ASN A 88 -11.00 12.15 19.47
CA ASN A 88 -12.06 11.93 20.44
C ASN A 88 -13.38 12.48 19.89
N GLY A 89 -14.51 11.93 20.33
CA GLY A 89 -15.86 12.39 19.91
C GLY A 89 -16.24 13.83 20.28
N GLU A 90 -15.32 14.62 20.82
CA GLU A 90 -15.50 16.05 21.07
C GLU A 90 -14.83 16.92 20.00
N ALA A 91 -14.11 16.31 19.06
CA ALA A 91 -13.46 17.06 17.99
C ALA A 91 -14.50 17.63 17.03
N GLU A 92 -14.75 18.93 17.15
CA GLU A 92 -15.65 19.68 16.25
C GLU A 92 -15.11 19.81 14.81
N LYS A 93 -13.90 19.30 14.52
CA LYS A 93 -13.25 19.37 13.21
C LYS A 93 -12.47 18.11 12.87
N ILE A 94 -12.62 17.69 11.62
CA ILE A 94 -11.83 16.64 10.96
C ILE A 94 -10.34 16.99 11.00
N GLY A 95 -9.50 16.00 11.28
CA GLY A 95 -8.03 16.13 11.17
C GLY A 95 -7.34 16.76 12.39
N LEU A 96 -8.01 16.89 13.53
CA LEU A 96 -7.39 17.35 14.78
C LEU A 96 -6.71 16.23 15.58
N GLY A 97 -6.92 14.98 15.18
CA GLY A 97 -6.44 13.78 15.86
C GLY A 97 -4.96 13.44 15.65
N ARG A 98 -4.53 12.32 16.26
CA ARG A 98 -3.21 11.73 16.02
C ARG A 98 -3.20 11.01 14.67
N ARG A 99 -2.33 11.43 13.76
CA ARG A 99 -2.12 10.77 12.47
C ARG A 99 -1.44 9.40 12.63
N VAL A 100 -1.93 8.40 11.91
CA VAL A 100 -1.38 7.04 11.82
C VAL A 100 -1.34 6.62 10.34
N GLU A 101 -0.18 6.20 9.86
CA GLU A 101 -0.03 5.71 8.48
C GLU A 101 -0.60 4.29 8.33
N LEU A 102 -1.29 4.03 7.21
CA LEU A 102 -1.91 2.75 6.91
C LEU A 102 -1.35 2.15 5.60
N PRO A 103 -1.32 0.81 5.47
CA PRO A 103 -1.67 -0.18 6.48
C PRO A 103 -0.65 -0.25 7.63
N LEU A 104 -1.11 -0.64 8.82
CA LEU A 104 -0.28 -0.88 9.99
C LEU A 104 0.65 -2.06 9.68
N GLY A 105 1.95 -1.80 9.56
CA GLY A 105 2.94 -2.83 9.22
C GLY A 105 3.94 -2.47 8.13
N GLN A 106 3.99 -1.21 7.68
CA GLN A 106 5.03 -0.73 6.74
C GLN A 106 5.86 0.44 7.28
N SER A 107 6.12 0.49 8.59
CA SER A 107 7.23 1.32 9.08
C SER A 107 8.53 0.52 9.01
N SER A 108 9.29 0.77 7.94
CA SER A 108 10.71 0.45 7.74
C SER A 108 11.09 -0.93 7.19
N THR A 109 11.05 -1.06 5.86
CA THR A 109 12.21 -1.58 5.10
C THR A 109 12.28 -0.80 3.79
N ALA A 110 13.26 0.08 3.68
CA ALA A 110 13.66 0.71 2.43
C ALA A 110 13.87 -0.35 1.33
N PRO A 111 13.66 -0.02 0.04
CA PRO A 111 14.27 -0.82 -1.01
C PRO A 111 15.78 -0.61 -0.89
N VAL A 112 16.50 -1.52 -0.22
CA VAL A 112 17.93 -1.63 -0.47
C VAL A 112 18.02 -2.13 -1.91
N GLY A 113 18.38 -1.21 -2.80
CA GLY A 113 18.91 -1.61 -4.09
C GLY A 113 20.16 -2.43 -3.80
N ASP A 114 20.04 -3.75 -3.83
CA ASP A 114 21.17 -4.61 -4.07
C ASP A 114 21.07 -5.10 -5.51
N ALA A 115 22.13 -4.79 -6.23
CA ALA A 115 22.28 -4.96 -7.66
C ALA A 115 21.96 -6.39 -8.12
N PRO A 116 21.62 -6.59 -9.41
CA PRO A 116 21.57 -7.95 -9.94
C PRO A 116 22.93 -8.63 -9.67
N PRO A 117 22.98 -9.87 -9.13
CA PRO A 117 24.24 -10.58 -9.05
C PRO A 117 24.75 -10.71 -10.48
N ALA A 118 25.95 -10.14 -10.68
CA ALA A 118 26.66 -10.10 -11.94
C ALA A 118 26.53 -11.45 -12.67
N ARG A 119 26.16 -11.36 -13.96
CA ARG A 119 26.35 -12.43 -14.94
C ARG A 119 27.66 -13.16 -14.63
N ARG A 120 27.57 -14.41 -14.17
CA ARG A 120 28.72 -15.29 -14.17
C ARG A 120 29.17 -15.43 -15.62
N LEU A 121 30.28 -14.77 -15.94
CA LEU A 121 31.08 -15.10 -17.11
C LEU A 121 31.37 -16.61 -17.07
N PRO A 122 31.14 -17.36 -18.16
CA PRO A 122 31.65 -18.71 -18.24
C PRO A 122 33.17 -18.64 -18.31
N THR A 123 33.86 -18.97 -17.21
CA THR A 123 35.29 -19.26 -17.26
C THR A 123 35.49 -20.64 -17.87
N SER A 124 35.88 -20.62 -19.13
CA SER A 124 36.86 -21.49 -19.77
C SER A 124 36.68 -23.02 -19.65
N ARG A 125 36.28 -23.64 -20.77
CA ARG A 125 36.95 -24.85 -21.25
C ARG A 125 36.90 -24.90 -22.79
N THR A 126 37.91 -24.32 -23.43
CA THR A 126 38.18 -24.51 -24.86
C THR A 126 39.68 -24.41 -25.10
N GLY A 127 40.21 -25.35 -25.90
CA GLY A 127 41.59 -25.39 -26.41
C GLY A 127 42.53 -26.12 -25.46
N THR A 128 42.93 -27.37 -25.67
CA THR A 128 43.76 -27.86 -26.79
C THR A 128 45.00 -26.99 -26.96
N ASP A 129 46.00 -27.21 -26.11
CA ASP A 129 47.37 -26.83 -26.41
C ASP A 129 48.06 -28.05 -27.02
N PHE A 130 48.18 -27.98 -28.34
CA PHE A 130 48.89 -28.93 -29.18
C PHE A 130 50.33 -28.42 -29.25
N GLN A 131 51.23 -29.00 -28.46
CA GLN A 131 52.66 -28.69 -28.60
C GLN A 131 53.21 -29.40 -29.84
N ASP A 132 53.29 -28.58 -30.88
CA ASP A 132 54.12 -28.74 -32.06
C ASP A 132 55.61 -28.76 -31.67
N HIS A 133 56.28 -29.88 -31.96
CA HIS A 133 57.75 -29.96 -32.01
C HIS A 133 58.11 -31.10 -32.98
N GLY A 134 58.57 -30.76 -34.18
CA GLY A 134 59.00 -31.80 -35.11
C GLY A 134 59.35 -31.42 -36.55
N VAL A 135 60.18 -30.38 -36.72
CA VAL A 135 61.29 -30.25 -37.70
C VAL A 135 61.10 -30.79 -39.14
N LEU A 136 61.21 -29.86 -40.08
CA LEU A 136 61.43 -30.05 -41.52
C LEU A 136 62.61 -30.99 -41.83
N ASP A 137 62.43 -31.93 -42.75
CA ASP A 137 63.36 -32.12 -43.88
C ASP A 137 62.71 -32.96 -45.00
N ALA A 138 62.83 -32.48 -46.23
CA ALA A 138 62.54 -33.14 -47.50
C ALA A 138 63.68 -32.70 -48.45
N PRO A 139 64.00 -33.41 -49.55
CA PRO A 139 63.05 -33.93 -50.53
C PRO A 139 63.06 -35.45 -50.77
#